data_AF-A0A257JYM9-F1
#
_entry.id   AF-A0A257JYM9-F1
#
_cell.length_a   1.000
_cell.length_b   1.000
_cell.length_c   1.000
_cell.angle_alpha   90.00
_cell.angle_beta   90.00
_cell.angle_gamma   90.00
#
_symmetry.space_group_name_H-M   'P 1'
#
loop_
_entity.id
_entity.type
_entity.pdbx_description
1 polymer ?
#
loop_
_entity_poly.entity_id
_entity_poly.type
_entity_poly.pdbx_seq_one_letter_code
_entity_poly.pdbx_strand_id
1 'polypeptide(L)'
;MPKQYITLVILLYGFVSCAWDAGESEKEKTPAPEYNDSMVHSPSIVDIVPLTKAEILIEREMAFRSSLPPDLFEWTTHNANLYAIIVNEFITDYTPRNELIAYYMIWSMAYNDNYSEDQFIADNDEFNEIYNGSVVEIPDSFQMDDGSLVSICFGDTYSDTEQSNKMVSPLLVEVLKTSLKKANSVLIEKIASVEIKATTNGTHHLRSNHYNKTALDISKVNGQQIFLSATENGVFELQKAFDENPKIRENFGPFFKHKTETDGIRNNHFKIPGCFDHIHISVQSN
;
A
#
# COMPACT_ATOMS: atom_id res chain seq x y z
N MET A 1 25.20 23.11 -16.77
CA MET A 1 24.60 22.09 -17.66
C MET A 1 23.18 21.85 -17.19
N PRO A 2 22.14 22.06 -18.03
CA PRO A 2 20.76 21.99 -17.57
C PRO A 2 20.30 20.54 -17.50
N LYS A 3 19.61 20.18 -16.41
CA LYS A 3 18.91 18.89 -16.28
C LYS A 3 17.63 18.94 -17.11
N GLN A 4 17.50 18.02 -18.07
CA GLN A 4 16.26 17.82 -18.82
C GLN A 4 15.26 17.08 -17.94
N TYR A 5 14.06 17.63 -17.80
CA TYR A 5 12.91 16.94 -17.20
C TYR A 5 12.24 16.11 -18.29
N ILE A 6 12.07 14.81 -18.05
CA ILE A 6 11.22 13.95 -18.88
C ILE A 6 9.78 14.14 -18.38
N THR A 7 8.98 14.84 -19.17
CA THR A 7 7.52 14.90 -18.99
C THR A 7 6.92 13.59 -19.52
N LEU A 8 6.40 12.75 -18.63
CA LEU A 8 5.62 11.58 -19.02
C LEU A 8 4.15 11.99 -19.19
N VAL A 9 3.68 12.03 -20.43
CA VAL A 9 2.27 12.24 -20.77
C VAL A 9 1.55 10.90 -20.69
N ILE A 10 0.67 10.73 -19.70
CA ILE A 10 -0.23 9.57 -19.62
C ILE A 10 -1.49 9.93 -20.42
N LEU A 11 -1.67 9.27 -21.56
CA LEU A 11 -2.91 9.28 -22.33
C LEU A 11 -3.95 8.41 -21.61
N LEU A 12 -4.93 9.08 -20.98
CA LEU A 12 -6.17 8.44 -20.52
C LEU A 12 -7.02 8.09 -21.75
N TYR A 13 -7.04 6.81 -22.13
CA TYR A 13 -8.10 6.28 -22.97
C TYR A 13 -9.23 5.78 -22.08
N GLY A 14 -10.29 6.59 -21.98
CA GLY A 14 -11.60 6.11 -21.59
C GLY A 14 -12.24 5.35 -22.75
N PHE A 15 -12.77 4.17 -22.47
CA PHE A 15 -13.76 3.54 -23.35
C PHE A 15 -14.93 3.03 -22.53
N VAL A 16 -16.03 3.77 -22.63
CA VAL A 16 -17.39 3.24 -22.57
C VAL A 16 -17.82 2.98 -24.01
N SER A 17 -18.28 1.78 -24.31
CA SER A 17 -19.55 1.54 -25.03
C SER A 17 -19.66 0.11 -25.55
N CYS A 18 -20.88 -0.41 -25.43
CA CYS A 18 -21.39 -1.64 -26.01
C CYS A 18 -21.58 -1.56 -27.54
N ALA A 19 -21.49 -2.75 -28.15
CA ALA A 19 -22.27 -3.31 -29.27
C ALA A 19 -22.31 -2.65 -30.67
N TRP A 20 -22.23 -3.58 -31.63
CA TRP A 20 -22.83 -3.64 -32.98
C TRP A 20 -21.98 -3.33 -34.23
N ASP A 21 -21.71 -4.45 -34.93
CA ASP A 21 -22.13 -4.79 -36.30
C ASP A 21 -21.14 -4.70 -37.47
N ALA A 22 -21.35 -5.66 -38.37
CA ALA A 22 -20.49 -6.16 -39.42
C ALA A 22 -20.25 -5.19 -40.59
N GLY A 23 -19.16 -5.44 -41.31
CA GLY A 23 -18.90 -4.83 -42.60
C GLY A 23 -17.60 -5.32 -43.22
N GLU A 24 -17.67 -6.42 -43.96
CA GLU A 24 -16.63 -6.84 -44.91
C GLU A 24 -16.44 -5.77 -45.99
N SER A 25 -15.19 -5.47 -46.35
CA SER A 25 -14.88 -4.92 -47.66
C SER A 25 -13.56 -5.49 -48.17
N GLU A 26 -13.68 -6.30 -49.22
CA GLU A 26 -12.60 -6.79 -50.06
C GLU A 26 -11.80 -5.63 -50.68
N LYS A 27 -10.46 -5.69 -50.61
CA LYS A 27 -9.60 -4.95 -51.53
C LYS A 27 -8.40 -5.79 -51.98
N GLU A 28 -8.40 -6.03 -53.29
CA GLU A 28 -7.29 -6.16 -54.25
C GLU A 28 -6.03 -6.96 -53.85
N LYS A 29 -5.94 -8.16 -54.45
CA LYS A 29 -4.71 -8.95 -54.57
C LYS A 29 -3.75 -8.30 -55.57
N THR A 30 -2.62 -7.81 -55.10
CA THR A 30 -1.40 -7.65 -55.89
C THR A 30 -0.68 -9.01 -56.01
N PRO A 31 -0.13 -9.37 -57.19
CA PRO A 31 0.61 -10.62 -57.33
C PRO A 31 1.96 -10.49 -56.60
N ALA A 32 2.25 -11.46 -55.73
CA ALA A 32 3.52 -11.56 -55.04
C ALA A 32 4.66 -11.88 -56.04
N PRO A 33 5.86 -11.32 -55.86
CA PRO A 33 7.03 -11.66 -56.67
C PRO A 33 7.45 -13.11 -56.41
N GLU A 34 7.80 -13.84 -57.48
CA GLU A 34 8.33 -15.21 -57.42
C GLU A 34 9.57 -15.25 -56.52
N TYR A 35 9.45 -15.99 -55.41
CA TYR A 35 10.54 -16.23 -54.48
C TYR A 35 11.38 -17.40 -54.98
N ASN A 36 12.67 -17.14 -55.19
CA ASN A 36 13.65 -18.10 -55.68
C ASN A 36 13.96 -19.14 -54.58
N ASP A 37 13.51 -20.38 -54.78
CA ASP A 37 13.64 -21.50 -53.85
C ASP A 37 15.03 -22.17 -53.96
N SER A 38 16.08 -21.44 -53.58
CA SER A 38 17.38 -22.06 -53.40
C SER A 38 18.15 -21.38 -52.27
N MET A 39 18.39 -22.16 -51.21
CA MET A 39 19.15 -21.86 -49.99
C MET A 39 18.37 -21.19 -48.85
N VAL A 40 17.38 -21.91 -48.31
CA VAL A 40 17.06 -21.83 -46.89
C VAL A 40 17.56 -23.11 -46.25
N HIS A 41 18.71 -23.02 -45.57
CA HIS A 41 18.98 -23.96 -44.48
C HIS A 41 17.84 -23.76 -43.48
N SER A 42 16.88 -24.69 -43.45
CA SER A 42 15.87 -24.72 -42.40
C SER A 42 16.61 -24.66 -41.06
N PRO A 43 16.46 -23.58 -40.27
CA PRO A 43 16.95 -23.62 -38.91
C PRO A 43 16.21 -24.78 -38.26
N SER A 44 16.98 -25.73 -37.75
CA SER A 44 16.47 -26.82 -36.92
C SER A 44 15.44 -26.20 -35.98
N ILE A 45 14.19 -26.65 -36.07
CA ILE A 45 13.15 -26.25 -35.13
C ILE A 45 13.70 -26.68 -33.77
N VAL A 46 14.22 -25.71 -33.03
CA VAL A 46 14.62 -25.93 -31.64
C VAL A 46 13.30 -26.25 -30.98
N ASP A 47 13.12 -27.50 -30.56
CA ASP A 47 11.95 -27.90 -29.78
C ASP A 47 11.90 -26.97 -28.56
N ILE A 48 10.98 -25.99 -28.61
CA ILE A 48 10.71 -25.11 -27.49
C ILE A 48 9.97 -25.98 -26.49
N VAL A 49 10.74 -26.60 -25.58
CA VAL A 49 10.16 -27.34 -24.46
C VAL A 49 9.38 -26.32 -23.64
N PRO A 50 8.05 -26.46 -23.51
CA PRO A 50 7.27 -25.50 -22.75
C PRO A 50 7.71 -25.54 -21.29
N LEU A 51 8.08 -24.38 -20.77
CA LEU A 51 8.46 -24.23 -19.38
C LEU A 51 7.32 -24.69 -18.47
N THR A 52 7.69 -25.38 -17.40
CA THR A 52 6.79 -25.69 -16.30
C THR A 52 6.39 -24.39 -15.59
N LYS A 53 5.25 -24.42 -14.87
CA LYS A 53 4.80 -23.29 -14.06
C LYS A 53 5.89 -22.83 -13.06
N ALA A 54 6.68 -23.77 -12.52
CA ALA A 54 7.75 -23.48 -11.59
C ALA A 54 8.90 -22.71 -12.28
N GLU A 55 9.30 -23.13 -13.48
CA GLU A 55 10.36 -22.44 -14.23
C GLU A 55 9.94 -21.02 -14.63
N ILE A 56 8.68 -20.83 -15.02
CA ILE A 56 8.13 -19.48 -15.31
C ILE A 56 8.19 -18.58 -14.07
N LEU A 57 7.86 -19.12 -12.88
CA LEU A 57 7.92 -18.34 -11.64
C LEU A 57 9.35 -17.96 -11.27
N ILE A 58 10.30 -18.89 -11.42
CA ILE A 58 11.73 -18.64 -11.15
C ILE A 58 12.28 -17.58 -12.11
N GLU A 59 12.01 -17.70 -13.42
CA GLU A 59 12.49 -16.73 -14.40
C GLU A 59 11.98 -15.32 -14.11
N ARG A 60 10.70 -15.21 -13.77
CA ARG A 60 10.10 -13.93 -13.44
C ARG A 60 10.61 -13.38 -12.11
N GLU A 61 10.87 -14.23 -11.12
CA GLU A 61 11.45 -13.81 -9.83
C GLU A 61 12.83 -13.22 -10.07
N MET A 62 13.65 -13.91 -10.86
CA MET A 62 14.98 -13.44 -11.25
C MET A 62 14.91 -12.12 -12.01
N ALA A 63 13.99 -12.01 -12.98
CA ALA A 63 13.80 -10.79 -13.76
C ALA A 63 13.37 -9.61 -12.87
N PHE A 64 12.39 -9.81 -12.00
CA PHE A 64 11.95 -8.80 -11.04
C PHE A 64 13.09 -8.36 -10.12
N ARG A 65 13.80 -9.31 -9.51
CA ARG A 65 14.95 -9.01 -8.65
C ARG A 65 16.00 -8.19 -9.38
N SER A 66 16.38 -8.61 -10.58
CA SER A 66 17.36 -7.92 -11.41
C SER A 66 16.91 -6.54 -11.91
N SER A 67 15.61 -6.24 -11.86
CA SER A 67 15.07 -4.92 -12.20
C SER A 67 15.19 -3.91 -11.05
N LEU A 68 15.46 -4.37 -9.82
CA LEU A 68 15.56 -3.51 -8.66
C LEU A 68 16.81 -2.60 -8.74
N PRO A 69 16.75 -1.37 -8.20
CA PRO A 69 17.92 -0.55 -7.92
C PRO A 69 19.01 -1.32 -7.17
N PRO A 70 20.31 -1.04 -7.37
CA PRO A 70 21.40 -1.86 -6.83
C PRO A 70 21.38 -2.07 -5.31
N ASP A 71 20.98 -1.04 -4.58
CA ASP A 71 20.80 -1.03 -3.12
C ASP A 71 19.61 -1.91 -2.68
N LEU A 72 18.48 -1.86 -3.40
CA LEU A 72 17.36 -2.78 -3.17
C LEU A 72 17.68 -4.22 -3.56
N PHE A 73 18.37 -4.40 -4.68
CA PHE A 73 18.89 -5.72 -5.08
C PHE A 73 19.76 -6.29 -3.96
N GLU A 74 20.71 -5.51 -3.45
CA GLU A 74 21.56 -5.90 -2.33
C GLU A 74 20.73 -6.20 -1.07
N TRP A 75 19.71 -5.41 -0.75
CA TRP A 75 18.81 -5.69 0.37
C TRP A 75 18.12 -7.06 0.23
N THR A 76 17.63 -7.41 -0.97
CA THR A 76 16.99 -8.73 -1.19
C THR A 76 17.97 -9.89 -1.01
N THR A 77 19.27 -9.67 -1.24
CA THR A 77 20.31 -10.70 -1.02
C THR A 77 20.57 -10.93 0.46
N HIS A 78 20.62 -9.86 1.25
CA HIS A 78 20.82 -9.93 2.69
C HIS A 78 19.56 -10.41 3.44
N ASN A 79 18.37 -10.16 2.88
CA ASN A 79 17.07 -10.45 3.51
C ASN A 79 16.26 -11.50 2.72
N ALA A 80 16.91 -12.60 2.34
CA ALA A 80 16.35 -13.60 1.42
C ALA A 80 15.01 -14.20 1.88
N ASN A 81 14.81 -14.40 3.19
CA ASN A 81 13.55 -14.90 3.74
C ASN A 81 12.39 -13.93 3.50
N LEU A 82 12.63 -12.63 3.73
CA LEU A 82 11.63 -11.58 3.56
C LEU A 82 11.27 -11.38 2.10
N TYR A 83 12.30 -11.39 1.26
CA TYR A 83 12.14 -11.38 -0.17
C TYR A 83 11.28 -12.57 -0.63
N ALA A 84 11.52 -13.78 -0.13
CA ALA A 84 10.71 -14.95 -0.45
C ALA A 84 9.24 -14.81 -0.02
N ILE A 85 8.95 -14.16 1.12
CA ILE A 85 7.56 -13.87 1.55
C ILE A 85 6.88 -12.93 0.56
N ILE A 86 7.55 -11.83 0.18
CA ILE A 86 7.04 -10.86 -0.81
C ILE A 86 6.76 -11.56 -2.15
N VAL A 87 7.68 -12.40 -2.60
CA VAL A 87 7.53 -13.17 -3.83
C VAL A 87 6.35 -14.16 -3.70
N ASN A 88 6.22 -14.89 -2.60
CA ASN A 88 5.11 -15.83 -2.46
C ASN A 88 3.73 -15.15 -2.43
N GLU A 89 3.62 -13.97 -1.83
CA GLU A 89 2.39 -13.17 -1.80
C GLU A 89 2.03 -12.58 -3.18
N PHE A 90 2.98 -11.95 -3.86
CA PHE A 90 2.67 -11.10 -5.01
C PHE A 90 3.01 -11.73 -6.37
N ILE A 91 3.93 -12.70 -6.39
CA ILE A 91 4.48 -13.25 -7.63
C ILE A 91 3.75 -14.54 -8.05
N THR A 92 2.87 -15.11 -7.22
CA THR A 92 1.96 -16.18 -7.68
C THR A 92 0.95 -15.69 -8.73
N ASP A 93 0.65 -14.38 -8.74
CA ASP A 93 -0.13 -13.67 -9.77
C ASP A 93 0.69 -12.51 -10.37
N TYR A 94 1.53 -12.83 -11.35
CA TYR A 94 2.46 -11.90 -11.99
C TYR A 94 1.76 -10.87 -12.90
N THR A 95 1.23 -9.83 -12.27
CA THR A 95 0.73 -8.63 -12.96
C THR A 95 1.70 -7.47 -12.73
N PRO A 96 1.79 -6.49 -13.66
CA PRO A 96 2.57 -5.26 -13.44
C PRO A 96 2.18 -4.53 -12.14
N ARG A 97 0.91 -4.69 -11.72
CA ARG A 97 0.43 -4.20 -10.43
C ARG A 97 1.17 -4.88 -9.28
N ASN A 98 1.24 -6.21 -9.25
CA ASN A 98 1.89 -6.94 -8.17
C ASN A 98 3.41 -6.73 -8.11
N GLU A 99 4.06 -6.55 -9.26
CA GLU A 99 5.48 -6.16 -9.30
C GLU A 99 5.71 -4.80 -8.64
N LEU A 100 4.83 -3.82 -8.90
CA LEU A 100 4.91 -2.50 -8.27
C LEU A 100 4.72 -2.57 -6.75
N ILE A 101 3.81 -3.42 -6.26
CA ILE A 101 3.59 -3.64 -4.82
C ILE A 101 4.84 -4.23 -4.19
N ALA A 102 5.38 -5.30 -4.78
CA ALA A 102 6.60 -5.95 -4.32
C ALA A 102 7.77 -4.97 -4.28
N TYR A 103 7.89 -4.09 -5.28
CA TYR A 103 8.88 -3.02 -5.30
C TYR A 103 8.73 -2.07 -4.11
N TYR A 104 7.53 -1.53 -3.87
CA TYR A 104 7.31 -0.59 -2.76
C TYR A 104 7.47 -1.23 -1.38
N MET A 105 7.15 -2.51 -1.24
CA MET A 105 7.45 -3.28 -0.03
C MET A 105 8.95 -3.37 0.21
N ILE A 106 9.70 -3.82 -0.80
CA ILE A 106 11.17 -3.93 -0.71
C ILE A 106 11.77 -2.55 -0.44
N TRP A 107 11.30 -1.51 -1.13
CA TRP A 107 11.72 -0.13 -0.92
C TRP A 107 11.46 0.32 0.53
N SER A 108 10.25 0.12 1.04
CA SER A 108 9.89 0.51 2.40
C SER A 108 10.70 -0.29 3.43
N MET A 109 10.89 -1.58 3.24
CA MET A 109 11.66 -2.42 4.15
C MET A 109 13.16 -2.10 4.13
N ALA A 110 13.70 -1.71 2.97
CA ALA A 110 15.10 -1.35 2.82
C ALA A 110 15.44 0.06 3.32
N TYR A 111 14.54 1.04 3.10
CA TYR A 111 14.81 2.45 3.39
C TYR A 111 14.10 3.01 4.63
N ASN A 112 13.10 2.31 5.17
CA ASN A 112 12.53 2.65 6.49
C ASN A 112 13.11 1.81 7.63
N ASP A 113 14.30 1.23 7.40
CA ASP A 113 15.26 0.68 8.37
C ASP A 113 14.65 -0.23 9.46
N ASN A 114 14.62 -1.53 9.13
CA ASN A 114 14.38 -2.71 9.98
C ASN A 114 12.97 -3.29 9.99
N TYR A 115 12.70 -4.14 8.98
CA TYR A 115 11.84 -5.30 9.20
C TYR A 115 12.52 -6.21 10.23
N SER A 116 11.97 -6.36 11.43
CA SER A 116 12.34 -7.48 12.30
C SER A 116 11.43 -8.65 11.91
N GLU A 117 12.03 -9.82 11.69
CA GLU A 117 11.32 -11.08 11.70
C GLU A 117 10.58 -11.16 13.05
N ASP A 118 9.28 -10.89 12.99
CA ASP A 118 8.26 -11.39 13.90
C ASP A 118 8.56 -11.21 15.40
N GLN A 119 8.49 -9.98 15.90
CA GLN A 119 7.88 -9.62 17.21
C GLN A 119 7.50 -8.13 17.14
N PHE A 120 6.21 -7.79 17.18
CA PHE A 120 5.68 -6.43 17.31
C PHE A 120 6.13 -5.78 18.64
N ILE A 121 7.44 -5.47 18.79
CA ILE A 121 8.03 -4.91 20.03
C ILE A 121 7.61 -3.45 20.22
N ALA A 122 7.15 -2.77 19.16
CA ALA A 122 6.57 -1.42 19.25
C ALA A 122 5.42 -1.34 20.27
N ASP A 123 4.64 -2.42 20.34
CA ASP A 123 3.50 -2.61 21.25
C ASP A 123 3.90 -3.11 22.64
N ASN A 124 5.14 -3.59 22.82
CA ASN A 124 5.65 -3.98 24.14
C ASN A 124 6.35 -2.80 24.82
N ASP A 125 5.63 -1.69 24.88
CA ASP A 125 6.08 -0.49 25.53
C ASP A 125 5.50 -0.41 26.95
N GLU A 126 6.38 -0.40 27.96
CA GLU A 126 5.97 -0.26 29.36
C GLU A 126 5.30 1.10 29.65
N PHE A 127 5.51 2.10 28.78
CA PHE A 127 4.85 3.40 28.82
C PHE A 127 3.46 3.40 28.17
N ASN A 128 3.00 2.26 27.65
CA ASN A 128 1.65 2.16 27.11
C ASN A 128 0.62 2.02 28.23
N GLU A 129 0.16 3.16 28.75
CA GLU A 129 -0.87 3.17 29.79
C GLU A 129 -2.16 2.52 29.29
N ILE A 130 -2.74 1.64 30.10
CA ILE A 130 -3.99 0.95 29.78
C ILE A 130 -5.13 1.97 29.79
N TYR A 131 -5.76 2.16 28.63
CA TYR A 131 -6.94 2.99 28.52
C TYR A 131 -8.15 2.33 29.21
N ASN A 132 -8.67 2.98 30.25
CA ASN A 132 -9.84 2.51 31.01
C ASN A 132 -11.05 3.46 30.88
N GLY A 133 -11.02 4.37 29.91
CA GLY A 133 -12.09 5.34 29.67
C GLY A 133 -13.30 4.75 28.95
N SER A 134 -14.31 5.61 28.72
CA SER A 134 -15.48 5.25 27.92
C SER A 134 -15.10 5.00 26.46
N VAL A 135 -15.89 4.20 25.76
CA VAL A 135 -15.65 3.89 24.34
C VAL A 135 -16.85 4.31 23.50
N VAL A 136 -16.61 4.58 22.22
CA VAL A 136 -17.60 5.03 21.25
C VAL A 136 -17.39 4.35 19.89
N GLU A 137 -18.45 4.28 19.10
CA GLU A 137 -18.35 3.88 17.68
C GLU A 137 -17.73 5.02 16.87
N ILE A 138 -16.97 4.65 15.84
CA ILE A 138 -16.53 5.60 14.83
C ILE A 138 -17.72 5.84 13.90
N PRO A 139 -18.17 7.09 13.68
CA PRO A 139 -19.28 7.37 12.77
C PRO A 139 -18.95 6.98 11.32
N ASP A 140 -19.96 6.54 10.56
CA ASP A 140 -19.82 6.18 9.14
C ASP A 140 -19.48 7.39 8.23
N SER A 141 -19.51 8.61 8.77
CA SER A 141 -19.02 9.79 8.05
C SER A 141 -18.66 10.94 8.97
N PHE A 142 -17.79 11.82 8.49
CA PHE A 142 -17.50 13.12 9.10
C PHE A 142 -17.81 14.26 8.14
N GLN A 143 -18.45 15.30 8.66
CA GLN A 143 -18.61 16.56 7.94
C GLN A 143 -17.34 17.41 8.01
N MET A 144 -16.86 17.82 6.85
CA MET A 144 -15.70 18.69 6.66
C MET A 144 -16.10 20.18 6.79
N ASP A 145 -15.11 21.07 6.81
CA ASP A 145 -15.36 22.50 7.03
C ASP A 145 -16.03 23.18 5.83
N ASP A 146 -15.87 22.64 4.62
CA ASP A 146 -16.57 23.06 3.41
C ASP A 146 -17.98 22.46 3.26
N GLY A 147 -18.43 21.70 4.27
CA GLY A 147 -19.72 21.02 4.28
C GLY A 147 -19.74 19.68 3.55
N SER A 148 -18.66 19.29 2.86
CA SER A 148 -18.54 17.95 2.26
C SER A 148 -18.49 16.84 3.33
N LEU A 149 -18.72 15.61 2.91
CA LEU A 149 -18.65 14.43 3.78
C LEU A 149 -17.45 13.57 3.39
N VAL A 150 -16.74 13.08 4.40
CA VAL A 150 -15.82 11.95 4.27
C VAL A 150 -16.51 10.72 4.80
N SER A 151 -16.66 9.69 3.97
CA SER A 151 -17.25 8.41 4.36
C SER A 151 -16.20 7.55 5.06
N ILE A 152 -16.58 6.92 6.18
CA ILE A 152 -15.78 5.94 6.90
C ILE A 152 -16.38 4.56 6.59
N CYS A 153 -15.59 3.70 5.96
CA CYS A 153 -15.97 2.32 5.67
C CYS A 153 -15.19 1.37 6.57
N PHE A 154 -15.78 0.23 6.91
CA PHE A 154 -15.15 -0.80 7.73
C PHE A 154 -15.00 -2.07 6.91
N GLY A 155 -13.75 -2.51 6.73
CA GLY A 155 -13.41 -3.80 6.15
C GLY A 155 -13.42 -4.92 7.19
N ASP A 156 -13.13 -6.13 6.73
CA ASP A 156 -12.88 -7.27 7.60
C ASP A 156 -11.40 -7.34 7.97
N THR A 157 -11.10 -7.55 9.24
CA THR A 157 -9.74 -7.73 9.73
C THR A 157 -9.27 -9.14 9.35
N TYR A 158 -8.23 -9.24 8.51
CA TYR A 158 -7.82 -10.53 7.93
C TYR A 158 -7.53 -11.62 8.96
N SER A 159 -6.92 -11.28 10.09
CA SER A 159 -6.44 -12.25 11.08
C SER A 159 -7.54 -12.93 11.89
N ASP A 160 -8.70 -12.29 12.04
CA ASP A 160 -9.84 -12.85 12.79
C ASP A 160 -11.13 -12.94 11.95
N THR A 161 -11.13 -12.41 10.73
CA THR A 161 -12.26 -12.34 9.80
C THR A 161 -13.47 -11.56 10.33
N GLU A 162 -13.27 -10.72 11.35
CA GLU A 162 -14.32 -9.89 11.91
C GLU A 162 -14.31 -8.47 11.32
N GLN A 163 -15.50 -7.88 11.20
CA GLN A 163 -15.69 -6.47 10.87
C GLN A 163 -14.90 -5.57 11.82
N SER A 164 -14.18 -4.61 11.26
CA SER A 164 -13.33 -3.68 12.01
C SER A 164 -14.10 -2.58 12.76
N ASN A 165 -15.44 -2.50 12.61
CA ASN A 165 -16.27 -1.54 13.35
C ASN A 165 -16.45 -1.96 14.82
N LYS A 166 -15.41 -1.75 15.63
CA LYS A 166 -15.43 -1.94 17.08
C LYS A 166 -15.30 -0.60 17.80
N MET A 167 -15.68 -0.62 19.07
CA MET A 167 -15.69 0.55 19.94
C MET A 167 -14.26 0.99 20.29
N VAL A 168 -13.96 2.27 20.11
CA VAL A 168 -12.63 2.87 20.35
C VAL A 168 -12.71 4.04 21.35
N SER A 169 -11.56 4.59 21.75
CA SER A 169 -11.51 5.79 22.57
C SER A 169 -12.09 7.02 21.81
N PRO A 170 -12.83 7.91 22.47
CA PRO A 170 -13.34 9.14 21.86
C PRO A 170 -12.23 10.03 21.27
N LEU A 171 -11.05 10.03 21.90
CA LEU A 171 -9.90 10.78 21.43
C LEU A 171 -9.41 10.27 20.06
N LEU A 172 -9.42 8.95 19.83
CA LEU A 172 -9.07 8.39 18.53
C LEU A 172 -10.03 8.87 17.44
N VAL A 173 -11.33 8.92 17.72
CA VAL A 173 -12.36 9.45 16.79
C VAL A 173 -12.13 10.93 16.49
N GLU A 174 -11.80 11.73 17.52
CA GLU A 174 -11.50 13.14 17.37
C GLU A 174 -10.24 13.37 16.51
N VAL A 175 -9.17 12.63 16.79
CA VAL A 175 -7.91 12.70 16.01
C VAL A 175 -8.16 12.31 14.56
N LEU A 176 -8.88 11.21 14.30
CA LEU A 176 -9.26 10.82 12.94
C LEU A 176 -10.00 11.94 12.21
N LYS A 177 -11.04 12.50 12.83
CA LYS A 177 -11.84 13.58 12.26
C LYS A 177 -11.00 14.84 11.97
N THR A 178 -10.20 15.28 12.93
CA THR A 178 -9.42 16.51 12.82
C THR A 178 -8.28 16.38 11.80
N SER A 179 -7.63 15.22 11.74
CA SER A 179 -6.59 14.95 10.73
C SER A 179 -7.17 14.84 9.32
N LEU A 180 -8.35 14.23 9.13
CA LEU A 180 -9.05 14.24 7.84
C LEU A 180 -9.38 15.66 7.37
N LYS A 181 -9.92 16.50 8.26
CA LYS A 181 -10.19 17.91 7.95
C LYS A 181 -8.92 18.66 7.55
N LYS A 182 -7.84 18.47 8.32
CA LYS A 182 -6.55 19.11 8.08
C LYS A 182 -5.96 18.70 6.73
N ALA A 183 -5.93 17.39 6.41
CA ALA A 183 -5.49 16.90 5.11
C ALA A 183 -6.33 17.50 3.97
N ASN A 184 -7.66 17.44 4.10
CA ASN A 184 -8.56 18.02 3.11
C ASN A 184 -8.39 19.54 2.96
N SER A 185 -7.92 20.27 3.96
CA SER A 185 -7.71 21.72 3.83
C SER A 185 -6.62 22.11 2.82
N VAL A 186 -5.66 21.21 2.56
CA VAL A 186 -4.53 21.47 1.65
C VAL A 186 -4.61 20.70 0.33
N LEU A 187 -5.42 19.65 0.27
CA LEU A 187 -5.58 18.83 -0.92
C LEU A 187 -6.41 19.53 -2.01
N ILE A 188 -5.98 19.41 -3.26
CA ILE A 188 -6.80 19.78 -4.43
C ILE A 188 -7.85 18.70 -4.66
N GLU A 189 -7.41 17.44 -4.76
CA GLU A 189 -8.27 16.26 -4.81
C GLU A 189 -8.55 15.78 -3.38
N LYS A 190 -9.79 15.98 -2.92
CA LYS A 190 -10.17 15.70 -1.53
C LYS A 190 -10.21 14.20 -1.26
N ILE A 191 -9.88 13.84 -0.02
CA ILE A 191 -10.27 12.57 0.57
C ILE A 191 -11.79 12.62 0.76
N ALA A 192 -12.50 11.74 0.08
CA ALA A 192 -13.94 11.53 0.15
C ALA A 192 -14.31 10.24 0.90
N SER A 193 -13.38 9.28 0.98
CA SER A 193 -13.58 8.09 1.81
C SER A 193 -12.27 7.54 2.37
N VAL A 194 -12.38 6.85 3.51
CA VAL A 194 -11.33 5.99 4.05
C VAL A 194 -11.92 4.64 4.47
N GLU A 195 -11.15 3.57 4.31
CA GLU A 195 -11.50 2.25 4.83
C GLU A 195 -10.62 1.90 6.02
N ILE A 196 -11.25 1.59 7.16
CA ILE A 196 -10.60 1.09 8.36
C ILE A 196 -10.61 -0.43 8.29
N LYS A 197 -9.43 -1.05 8.40
CA LYS A 197 -9.27 -2.52 8.36
C LYS A 197 -9.02 -3.18 9.70
N ALA A 198 -8.76 -2.41 10.76
CA ALA A 198 -8.66 -2.90 12.12
C ALA A 198 -8.90 -1.75 13.12
N THR A 199 -9.53 -2.05 14.25
CA THR A 199 -9.65 -1.13 15.40
C THR A 199 -9.20 -1.83 16.67
N THR A 200 -10.10 -2.51 17.40
CA THR A 200 -9.77 -3.23 18.63
C THR A 200 -9.76 -4.74 18.45
N ASN A 201 -9.87 -5.19 17.21
CA ASN A 201 -9.90 -6.58 16.80
C ASN A 201 -8.66 -6.89 15.96
N GLY A 202 -8.48 -8.17 15.64
CA GLY A 202 -7.29 -8.70 15.01
C GLY A 202 -6.33 -9.38 16.00
N THR A 203 -5.30 -9.99 15.43
CA THR A 203 -4.24 -10.65 16.19
C THR A 203 -3.10 -9.66 16.37
N HIS A 204 -2.97 -9.15 17.59
CA HIS A 204 -1.93 -8.20 17.99
C HIS A 204 -1.20 -8.71 19.23
N HIS A 205 -0.09 -8.06 19.59
CA HIS A 205 0.56 -8.32 20.88
C HIS A 205 -0.36 -7.90 22.04
N LEU A 206 -0.28 -8.58 23.20
CA LEU A 206 -1.19 -8.34 24.35
C LEU A 206 -1.20 -6.89 24.86
N ARG A 207 -0.14 -6.12 24.60
CA ARG A 207 0.03 -4.72 25.01
C ARG A 207 -0.21 -3.71 23.88
N SER A 208 -0.71 -4.18 22.74
CA SER A 208 -0.99 -3.36 21.57
C SER A 208 -2.02 -2.28 21.84
N ASN A 209 -1.85 -1.13 21.18
CA ASN A 209 -2.82 -0.05 21.23
C ASN A 209 -4.17 -0.41 20.60
N HIS A 210 -4.22 -1.41 19.72
CA HIS A 210 -5.47 -1.99 19.24
C HIS A 210 -6.29 -2.56 20.42
N TYR A 211 -5.68 -3.38 21.28
CA TYR A 211 -6.36 -3.93 22.46
C TYR A 211 -6.64 -2.88 23.55
N ASN A 212 -5.82 -1.82 23.62
CA ASN A 212 -6.13 -0.65 24.45
C ASN A 212 -7.19 0.27 23.85
N LYS A 213 -7.76 -0.05 22.67
CA LYS A 213 -8.83 0.73 22.04
C LYS A 213 -8.41 2.14 21.62
N THR A 214 -7.11 2.36 21.47
CA THR A 214 -6.49 3.66 21.14
C THR A 214 -5.84 3.65 19.76
N ALA A 215 -5.93 2.56 19.01
CA ALA A 215 -5.40 2.45 17.64
C ALA A 215 -6.45 2.07 16.59
N LEU A 216 -6.12 2.39 15.34
CA LEU A 216 -6.79 1.91 14.14
C LEU A 216 -5.81 1.78 12.98
N ASP A 217 -6.18 0.94 12.01
CA ASP A 217 -5.47 0.80 10.74
C ASP A 217 -6.37 1.22 9.57
N ILE A 218 -5.90 2.15 8.75
CA ILE A 218 -6.55 2.58 7.51
C ILE A 218 -5.92 1.83 6.35
N SER A 219 -6.70 1.11 5.55
CA SER A 219 -6.23 0.32 4.39
C SER A 219 -6.43 1.04 3.05
N LYS A 220 -7.44 1.91 2.95
CA LYS A 220 -7.79 2.60 1.71
C LYS A 220 -8.09 4.07 1.92
N VAL A 221 -7.79 4.85 0.89
CA VAL A 221 -8.21 6.24 0.73
C VAL A 221 -8.87 6.36 -0.63
N ASN A 222 -10.07 6.94 -0.70
CA ASN A 222 -10.87 7.08 -1.93
C ASN A 222 -11.10 5.76 -2.67
N GLY A 223 -11.24 4.65 -1.93
CA GLY A 223 -11.43 3.31 -2.47
C GLY A 223 -10.16 2.65 -3.03
N GLN A 224 -9.03 3.37 -3.06
CA GLN A 224 -7.73 2.82 -3.46
C GLN A 224 -6.95 2.32 -2.25
N GLN A 225 -6.28 1.17 -2.38
CA GLN A 225 -5.41 0.65 -1.33
C GLN A 225 -4.21 1.56 -1.10
N ILE A 226 -3.82 1.77 0.16
CA ILE A 226 -2.76 2.71 0.54
C ILE A 226 -1.42 2.40 -0.13
N PHE A 227 -1.07 1.13 -0.32
CA PHE A 227 0.16 0.78 -1.06
C PHE A 227 0.08 1.08 -2.56
N LEU A 228 -1.13 1.23 -3.14
CA LEU A 228 -1.32 1.64 -4.54
C LEU A 228 -1.39 3.15 -4.68
N SER A 229 -1.88 3.84 -3.65
CA SER A 229 -2.05 5.29 -3.60
C SER A 229 -0.92 5.99 -2.84
N ALA A 230 0.18 5.31 -2.52
CA ALA A 230 1.37 5.89 -1.86
C ALA A 230 2.08 6.94 -2.73
N THR A 231 1.61 7.18 -3.95
CA THR A 231 2.05 8.26 -4.84
C THR A 231 1.02 9.38 -4.98
N GLU A 232 -0.17 9.23 -4.40
CA GLU A 232 -1.22 10.25 -4.37
C GLU A 232 -1.07 11.14 -3.12
N ASN A 233 -1.12 12.46 -3.30
CA ASN A 233 -0.99 13.46 -2.22
C ASN A 233 -1.92 13.18 -1.02
N GLY A 234 -3.06 12.50 -1.22
CA GLY A 234 -4.04 12.22 -0.17
C GLY A 234 -3.50 11.40 1.00
N VAL A 235 -2.78 10.30 0.73
CA VAL A 235 -2.23 9.45 1.80
C VAL A 235 -1.12 10.19 2.55
N PHE A 236 -0.26 10.91 1.83
CA PHE A 236 0.81 11.70 2.42
C PHE A 236 0.28 12.81 3.33
N GLU A 237 -0.66 13.62 2.84
CA GLU A 237 -1.23 14.72 3.62
C GLU A 237 -2.09 14.21 4.79
N LEU A 238 -2.73 13.05 4.66
CA LEU A 238 -3.40 12.40 5.79
C LEU A 238 -2.40 11.96 6.85
N GLN A 239 -1.33 11.28 6.45
CA GLN A 239 -0.30 10.83 7.37
C GLN A 239 0.38 12.02 8.07
N LYS A 240 0.68 13.09 7.33
CA LYS A 240 1.21 14.35 7.87
C LYS A 240 0.22 15.04 8.80
N ALA A 241 -1.06 15.03 8.50
CA ALA A 241 -2.08 15.57 9.39
C ALA A 241 -2.22 14.79 10.70
N PHE A 242 -1.96 13.48 10.70
CA PHE A 242 -1.79 12.72 11.95
C PHE A 242 -0.53 13.17 12.68
N ASP A 243 0.58 13.33 11.96
CA ASP A 243 1.87 13.72 12.55
C ASP A 243 1.86 15.11 13.20
N GLU A 244 1.07 16.05 12.66
CA GLU A 244 0.90 17.38 13.23
C GLU A 244 -0.04 17.39 14.46
N ASN A 245 -0.75 16.29 14.75
CA ASN A 245 -1.66 16.22 15.87
C ASN A 245 -0.91 15.92 17.18
N PRO A 246 -0.98 16.79 18.20
CA PRO A 246 -0.21 16.62 19.45
C PRO A 246 -0.69 15.44 20.30
N LYS A 247 -1.81 14.81 19.96
CA LYS A 247 -2.38 13.66 20.67
C LYS A 247 -1.99 12.31 20.05
N ILE A 248 -1.28 12.32 18.93
CA ILE A 248 -0.75 11.10 18.33
C ILE A 248 0.35 10.50 19.21
N ARG A 249 0.30 9.17 19.30
CA ARG A 249 1.31 8.32 19.93
C ARG A 249 2.08 7.55 18.87
N GLU A 250 1.39 6.88 17.95
CA GLU A 250 2.02 6.18 16.84
C GLU A 250 1.44 6.67 15.52
N ASN A 251 2.31 6.80 14.53
CA ASN A 251 1.94 7.11 13.15
C ASN A 251 2.88 6.35 12.23
N PHE A 252 2.46 5.16 11.82
CA PHE A 252 3.24 4.26 11.00
C PHE A 252 2.54 4.06 9.67
N GLY A 253 3.28 4.26 8.58
CA GLY A 253 2.70 4.18 7.25
C GLY A 253 3.80 4.19 6.18
N PRO A 254 3.40 4.31 4.90
CA PRO A 254 4.32 4.20 3.79
C PRO A 254 5.33 5.35 3.72
N PHE A 255 4.97 6.57 4.13
CA PHE A 255 5.85 7.74 3.99
C PHE A 255 6.82 7.92 5.15
N PHE A 256 6.35 7.70 6.37
CA PHE A 256 7.18 7.79 7.57
C PHE A 256 6.60 6.97 8.72
N LYS A 257 7.44 6.76 9.74
CA LYS A 257 7.11 5.96 10.93
C LYS A 257 7.59 6.70 12.18
N HIS A 258 6.66 7.32 12.89
CA HIS A 258 6.96 8.12 14.07
C HIS A 258 6.27 7.56 15.31
N LYS A 259 6.99 7.61 16.44
CA LYS A 259 6.42 7.35 17.75
C LYS A 259 6.68 8.54 18.67
N THR A 260 5.64 9.00 19.35
CA THR A 260 5.69 10.06 20.34
C THR A 260 5.45 9.46 21.72
N GLU A 261 6.46 9.58 22.57
CA GLU A 261 6.42 9.12 23.96
C GLU A 261 5.48 10.00 24.81
N THR A 262 5.14 9.53 26.00
CA THR A 262 4.19 10.21 26.90
C THR A 262 4.69 11.58 27.39
N ASP A 263 6.00 11.81 27.37
CA ASP A 263 6.64 13.10 27.66
C ASP A 263 6.67 14.06 26.45
N GLY A 264 6.13 13.63 25.30
CA GLY A 264 6.08 14.40 24.06
C GLY A 264 7.35 14.28 23.20
N ILE A 265 8.37 13.53 23.62
CA ILE A 265 9.56 13.29 22.80
C ILE A 265 9.16 12.41 21.61
N ARG A 266 9.47 12.88 20.40
CA ARG A 266 9.20 12.16 19.16
C ARG A 266 10.45 11.45 18.65
N ASN A 267 10.31 10.15 18.44
CA ASN A 267 11.24 9.36 17.63
C ASN A 267 10.75 9.35 16.17
N ASN A 268 11.40 10.15 15.32
CA ASN A 268 11.10 10.23 13.89
C ASN A 268 11.64 9.05 13.07
N HIS A 269 12.39 8.15 13.69
CA HIS A 269 13.00 6.99 13.04
C HIS A 269 12.64 5.74 13.85
N PHE A 270 11.38 5.66 14.31
CA PHE A 270 10.94 4.53 15.10
C PHE A 270 10.89 3.29 14.21
N LYS A 271 11.65 2.27 14.60
CA LYS A 271 11.85 1.08 13.80
C LYS A 271 10.73 0.08 14.07
N ILE A 272 9.86 -0.12 13.10
CA ILE A 272 8.79 -1.13 13.14
C ILE A 272 8.64 -1.81 11.77
N PRO A 273 8.60 -3.16 11.72
CA PRO A 273 8.32 -3.89 10.47
C PRO A 273 6.92 -3.54 9.91
N GLY A 274 6.79 -3.53 8.59
CA GLY A 274 5.49 -3.43 7.92
C GLY A 274 4.94 -2.00 7.81
N CYS A 275 3.61 -1.88 7.93
CA CYS A 275 2.84 -0.64 7.74
C CYS A 275 3.07 0.06 6.38
N PHE A 276 3.25 -0.71 5.30
CA PHE A 276 3.38 -0.15 3.94
C PHE A 276 2.03 -0.16 3.19
N ASP A 277 1.17 -1.11 3.52
CA ASP A 277 -0.15 -1.34 2.94
C ASP A 277 -1.28 -0.62 3.68
N HIS A 278 -0.95 0.06 4.77
CA HIS A 278 -1.89 0.77 5.61
C HIS A 278 -1.22 1.89 6.39
N ILE A 279 -2.03 2.81 6.91
CA ILE A 279 -1.63 3.76 7.94
C ILE A 279 -2.12 3.20 9.28
N HIS A 280 -1.21 2.86 10.16
CA HIS A 280 -1.49 2.60 11.57
C HIS A 280 -1.34 3.90 12.35
N ILE A 281 -2.35 4.22 13.16
CA ILE A 281 -2.23 5.29 14.15
C ILE A 281 -2.67 4.82 15.53
N SER A 282 -2.06 5.42 16.55
CA SER A 282 -2.58 5.37 17.91
C SER A 282 -2.54 6.75 18.57
N VAL A 283 -3.40 6.94 19.56
CA VAL A 283 -3.44 8.16 20.39
C VAL A 283 -2.90 7.87 21.78
N GLN A 284 -2.46 8.94 22.46
CA GLN A 284 -2.11 8.87 23.88
C GLN A 284 -3.33 8.39 24.69
N SER A 285 -3.11 7.54 25.70
CA SER A 285 -4.19 7.02 26.55
C SER A 285 -4.78 8.07 27.51
N ASN A 286 -4.13 9.23 27.67
CA ASN A 286 -4.44 10.29 28.65
C ASN A 286 -4.56 11.70 28.05
#